data_AF-A0A094DSA3-F1
#
_entry.id   AF-A0A094DSA3-F1
#
_cell.length_a   1.000
_cell.length_b   1.000
_cell.length_c   1.000
_cell.angle_alpha   90.00
_cell.angle_beta   90.00
_cell.angle_gamma   90.00
#
_symmetry.space_group_name_H-M   'P 1'
#
loop_
_entity.id
_entity.type
_entity.pdbx_description
1 polymer ?
#
loop_
_entity_poly.entity_id
_entity_poly.type
_entity_poly.pdbx_seq_one_letter_code
_entity_poly.pdbx_strand_id
1 'polypeptide(L)'
;MPRPTPINSWYVHLIMLPVEIGRLNVTVVCRADPTLQQLVIKAEELRDEVTQQNQNKDNLDVPEAKSTVTNNSKIALQNPVVASLFQHYIDFLAPWYDLNDSQNLFTTLVPARALATPILFKALIAFSACHKAGTSSTYDGLGAIYHASCVRDLLAALGDASGELQGDYLAATCLLRSFEILSRGTRHQQHLLGAYAFATSGPIDLSVRGYPQAGTWNYLREEITVALECRRPVRISSPFEFVPTWDMPDDMWANAISHILAKIVNFFFEEETGVRTLAMSAALGTLAKDVASWRAHLPKSFRPFSMAPKLGNPFPSIWMVQRCHIAGAQYCALAEILLAISRQHLSMSASDTMATEDDEACIRDKALEVCGLAYTNDNVAARVNAFGPLAFCGRYLTEESHRSGLIDMLLDFNIPTRWPVQPIIQDLQEHWQSIENP
;
A
#
# COMPACT_ATOMS: atom_id res chain seq x y z
N MET A 1 -26.15 -58.23 -5.03
CA MET A 1 -25.31 -57.28 -5.80
C MET A 1 -26.20 -56.45 -6.71
N PRO A 2 -26.51 -55.18 -6.37
CA PRO A 2 -27.07 -54.22 -7.30
C PRO A 2 -25.96 -53.38 -7.96
N ARG A 3 -26.15 -53.04 -9.23
CA ARG A 3 -25.22 -52.24 -10.07
C ARG A 3 -25.13 -50.79 -9.56
N PRO A 4 -23.96 -50.14 -9.61
CA PRO A 4 -23.84 -48.71 -9.32
C PRO A 4 -24.35 -47.86 -10.48
N THR A 5 -25.19 -46.89 -10.16
CA THR A 5 -25.62 -45.78 -11.02
C THR A 5 -24.44 -44.83 -11.29
N PRO A 6 -24.32 -44.24 -12.50
CA PRO A 6 -23.18 -43.38 -12.84
C PRO A 6 -23.30 -42.02 -12.15
N ILE A 7 -22.24 -41.64 -11.42
CA ILE A 7 -22.06 -40.31 -10.83
C ILE A 7 -21.88 -39.32 -11.99
N ASN A 8 -22.77 -38.34 -12.05
CA ASN A 8 -22.76 -37.26 -13.03
C ASN A 8 -21.47 -36.42 -12.95
N SER A 9 -20.76 -36.36 -14.08
CA SER A 9 -19.51 -35.66 -14.37
C SER A 9 -19.56 -34.11 -14.31
N TRP A 10 -20.49 -33.52 -13.55
CA TRP A 10 -20.68 -32.06 -13.51
C TRP A 10 -20.02 -31.37 -12.31
N TYR A 11 -19.55 -32.14 -11.32
CA TYR A 11 -18.98 -31.59 -10.08
C TYR A 11 -17.50 -31.19 -10.14
N VAL A 12 -16.78 -31.54 -11.22
CA VAL A 12 -15.33 -31.29 -11.34
C VAL A 12 -15.00 -30.09 -12.24
N HIS A 13 -15.98 -29.52 -12.95
CA HIS A 13 -15.75 -28.37 -13.84
C HIS A 13 -16.03 -26.98 -13.26
N LEU A 14 -16.53 -26.89 -12.01
CA LEU A 14 -16.81 -25.60 -11.36
C LEU A 14 -15.70 -25.12 -10.40
N ILE A 15 -14.65 -25.90 -10.17
CA ILE A 15 -13.53 -25.54 -9.27
C ILE A 15 -12.27 -25.11 -10.05
N MET A 16 -12.30 -25.13 -11.38
CA MET A 16 -11.12 -24.83 -12.23
C MET A 16 -11.48 -23.93 -13.43
N LEU A 17 -12.16 -22.80 -13.19
CA LEU A 17 -12.18 -21.69 -14.15
C LEU A 17 -11.32 -20.54 -13.64
N PRO A 18 -10.34 -20.05 -14.43
CA PRO A 18 -9.50 -18.92 -14.05
C PRO A 18 -10.33 -17.67 -13.82
N VAL A 19 -9.83 -16.82 -12.93
CA VAL A 19 -10.26 -15.44 -12.65
C VAL A 19 -9.93 -14.54 -13.86
N GLU A 20 -10.41 -14.91 -15.04
CA GLU A 20 -10.26 -14.19 -16.31
C GLU A 20 -11.61 -14.17 -17.06
N ILE A 21 -12.61 -13.56 -16.43
CA ILE A 21 -13.57 -12.76 -17.18
C ILE A 21 -13.43 -11.36 -16.61
N GLY A 22 -12.60 -10.56 -17.28
CA GLY A 22 -12.52 -9.14 -17.04
C GLY A 22 -13.92 -8.57 -16.98
N ARG A 23 -14.16 -7.74 -15.97
CA ARG A 23 -15.34 -6.91 -15.79
C ARG A 23 -15.42 -5.92 -16.96
N LEU A 24 -15.79 -6.42 -18.14
CA LEU A 24 -16.71 -5.73 -19.03
C LEU A 24 -17.87 -5.28 -18.16
N ASN A 25 -18.26 -4.01 -18.28
CA ASN A 25 -19.45 -3.43 -17.65
C ASN A 25 -20.62 -4.44 -17.68
N VAL A 26 -20.79 -5.17 -16.57
CA VAL A 26 -21.86 -6.16 -16.38
C VAL A 26 -23.22 -5.47 -16.55
N THR A 27 -23.27 -4.16 -16.29
CA THR A 27 -24.43 -3.29 -16.51
C THR A 27 -24.87 -3.15 -17.97
N VAL A 28 -23.96 -3.34 -18.95
CA VAL A 28 -24.27 -3.15 -20.38
C VAL A 28 -24.60 -4.48 -21.07
N VAL A 29 -23.95 -5.59 -20.69
CA VAL A 29 -24.21 -6.91 -21.29
C VAL A 29 -25.44 -7.59 -20.66
N CYS A 30 -25.71 -7.39 -19.37
CA CYS A 30 -26.88 -8.00 -18.72
C CYS A 30 -28.22 -7.46 -19.22
N ARG A 31 -28.29 -6.33 -19.95
CA ARG A 31 -29.59 -5.81 -20.42
C ARG A 31 -30.19 -6.58 -21.61
N ALA A 32 -29.44 -7.48 -22.25
CA ALA A 32 -29.87 -8.14 -23.49
C ALA A 32 -30.20 -9.65 -23.36
N ASP A 33 -29.76 -10.34 -22.29
CA ASP A 33 -29.98 -11.78 -22.11
C ASP A 33 -30.62 -12.11 -20.74
N PRO A 34 -31.91 -12.52 -20.72
CA PRO A 34 -32.63 -12.89 -19.49
C PRO A 34 -32.00 -14.06 -18.72
N THR A 35 -31.28 -14.95 -19.41
CA THR A 35 -30.67 -16.16 -18.84
C THR A 35 -29.42 -15.79 -18.04
N LEU A 36 -28.62 -14.85 -18.57
CA LEU A 36 -27.43 -14.33 -17.89
C LEU A 36 -27.82 -13.47 -16.66
N GLN A 37 -28.92 -12.70 -16.73
CA GLN A 37 -29.44 -11.99 -15.57
C GLN A 37 -29.80 -12.94 -14.42
N GLN A 38 -30.49 -14.04 -14.71
CA GLN A 38 -30.84 -15.03 -13.68
C GLN A 38 -29.61 -15.71 -13.07
N LEU A 39 -28.57 -15.97 -13.85
CA LEU A 39 -27.33 -16.55 -13.35
C LEU A 39 -26.55 -15.58 -12.45
N VAL A 40 -26.52 -14.29 -12.79
CA VAL A 40 -25.89 -13.25 -11.96
C VAL A 40 -26.64 -13.09 -10.64
N ILE A 41 -27.97 -12.96 -10.68
CA ILE A 41 -28.81 -12.87 -9.47
C ILE A 41 -28.58 -14.09 -8.57
N LYS A 42 -28.58 -15.29 -9.15
CA LYS A 42 -28.38 -16.52 -8.38
C LYS A 42 -26.96 -16.62 -7.80
N ALA A 43 -25.95 -16.10 -8.49
CA ALA A 43 -24.58 -16.04 -7.98
C ALA A 43 -24.44 -15.01 -6.85
N GLU A 44 -25.14 -13.89 -6.93
CA GLU A 44 -25.24 -12.89 -5.87
C GLU A 44 -25.97 -13.43 -4.64
N GLU A 45 -27.11 -14.10 -4.82
CA GLU A 45 -27.85 -14.77 -3.74
C GLU A 45 -27.00 -15.84 -3.04
N LEU A 46 -26.29 -16.69 -3.79
CA LEU A 46 -25.38 -17.69 -3.23
C LEU A 46 -24.20 -17.05 -2.48
N ARG A 47 -23.69 -15.92 -2.96
CA ARG A 47 -22.63 -15.16 -2.29
C ARG A 47 -23.14 -14.55 -0.99
N ASP A 48 -24.35 -14.02 -0.99
CA ASP A 48 -24.99 -13.43 0.18
C ASP A 48 -25.35 -14.50 1.23
N GLU A 49 -25.82 -15.68 0.80
CA GLU A 49 -26.05 -16.83 1.68
C GLU A 49 -24.76 -17.34 2.33
N VAL A 50 -23.66 -17.46 1.57
CA VAL A 50 -22.34 -17.83 2.12
C VAL A 50 -21.82 -16.76 3.08
N THR A 51 -22.05 -15.48 2.77
CA THR A 51 -21.66 -14.35 3.63
C THR A 51 -22.46 -14.34 4.93
N GLN A 52 -23.78 -14.57 4.87
CA GLN A 52 -24.65 -14.69 6.06
C GLN A 52 -24.35 -15.94 6.90
N GLN A 53 -24.05 -17.08 6.28
CA GLN A 53 -23.64 -18.29 6.99
C GLN A 53 -22.29 -18.14 7.70
N ASN A 54 -21.37 -17.35 7.14
CA ASN A 54 -20.11 -17.00 7.80
C ASN A 54 -20.31 -15.96 8.92
N GLN A 55 -21.16 -14.95 8.72
CA GLN A 55 -21.51 -13.96 9.75
C GLN A 55 -22.11 -14.60 11.01
N ASN A 56 -22.93 -15.65 10.88
CA ASN A 56 -23.49 -16.38 12.04
C ASN A 56 -22.47 -17.24 12.81
N LYS A 57 -21.28 -17.52 12.24
CA LYS A 57 -20.19 -18.26 12.91
C LYS A 57 -19.14 -17.35 13.55
N ASP A 58 -19.10 -16.07 13.19
CA ASP A 58 -18.02 -15.13 13.51
C ASP A 58 -18.31 -14.18 14.69
N ASN A 59 -19.44 -14.35 15.40
CA ASN A 59 -19.77 -13.51 16.56
C ASN A 59 -19.08 -13.98 17.85
N LEU A 60 -17.85 -13.52 18.07
CA LEU A 60 -17.24 -13.50 19.41
C LEU A 60 -17.76 -12.32 20.24
N ASP A 61 -18.26 -12.59 21.44
CA ASP A 61 -18.51 -11.53 22.42
C ASP A 61 -17.18 -10.95 22.96
N VAL A 62 -17.17 -9.67 23.36
CA VAL A 62 -15.98 -8.97 23.87
C VAL A 62 -15.25 -9.69 25.03
N PRO A 63 -15.94 -10.31 26.02
CA PRO A 63 -15.28 -11.11 27.05
C PRO A 63 -14.59 -12.37 26.49
N GLU A 64 -15.19 -13.01 25.49
CA GLU A 64 -14.61 -14.17 24.82
C GLU A 64 -13.38 -13.75 23.98
N ALA A 65 -13.47 -12.61 23.29
CA ALA A 65 -12.35 -11.99 22.57
C ALA A 65 -11.15 -11.64 23.48
N LYS A 66 -11.40 -11.17 24.71
CA LYS A 66 -10.32 -10.94 25.68
C LYS A 66 -9.64 -12.25 26.11
N SER A 67 -10.39 -13.35 26.18
CA SER A 67 -9.82 -14.64 26.59
C SER A 67 -8.84 -15.23 25.58
N THR A 68 -8.94 -14.85 24.29
CA THR A 68 -8.04 -15.34 23.23
C THR A 68 -6.69 -14.62 23.19
N VAL A 69 -6.55 -13.47 23.86
CA VAL A 69 -5.30 -12.71 23.91
C VAL A 69 -4.36 -13.30 24.96
N THR A 70 -3.38 -14.05 24.48
CA THR A 70 -2.37 -14.73 25.30
C THR A 70 -0.99 -14.57 24.67
N ASN A 71 0.06 -14.80 25.46
CA ASN A 71 1.44 -14.86 24.96
C ASN A 71 1.77 -16.20 24.30
N ASN A 72 0.89 -17.21 24.40
CA ASN A 72 1.08 -18.51 23.77
C ASN A 72 0.23 -18.63 22.51
N SER A 73 0.85 -18.41 21.35
CA SER A 73 0.22 -18.50 20.02
C SER A 73 -0.52 -19.83 19.80
N LYS A 74 0.02 -20.95 20.29
CA LYS A 74 -0.61 -22.29 20.14
C LYS A 74 -1.95 -22.39 20.84
N ILE A 75 -2.10 -21.72 21.99
CA ILE A 75 -3.38 -21.67 22.71
C ILE A 75 -4.35 -20.74 21.97
N ALA A 76 -3.89 -19.56 21.56
CA ALA A 76 -4.73 -18.60 20.83
C ALA A 76 -5.29 -19.21 19.52
N LEU A 77 -4.46 -19.95 18.78
CA LEU A 77 -4.82 -20.61 17.51
C LEU A 77 -5.78 -21.80 17.66
N GLN A 78 -6.09 -22.26 18.88
CA GLN A 78 -7.19 -23.21 19.09
C GLN A 78 -8.56 -22.54 18.87
N ASN A 79 -8.63 -21.21 18.97
CA ASN A 79 -9.83 -20.47 18.61
C ASN A 79 -9.92 -20.34 17.08
N PRO A 80 -11.03 -20.78 16.45
CA PRO A 80 -11.16 -20.80 14.99
C PRO A 80 -11.12 -19.41 14.35
N VAL A 81 -11.58 -18.38 15.06
CA VAL A 81 -11.54 -17.00 14.54
C VAL A 81 -10.11 -16.48 14.51
N VAL A 82 -9.32 -16.73 15.56
CA VAL A 82 -7.89 -16.36 15.57
C VAL A 82 -7.12 -17.11 14.48
N ALA A 83 -7.40 -18.40 14.28
CA ALA A 83 -6.80 -19.18 13.18
C ALA A 83 -7.17 -18.63 11.80
N SER A 84 -8.44 -18.26 11.58
CA SER A 84 -8.89 -17.63 10.33
C SER A 84 -8.21 -16.28 10.08
N LEU A 85 -8.01 -15.46 11.12
CA LEU A 85 -7.30 -14.20 11.01
C LEU A 85 -5.82 -14.39 10.70
N PHE A 86 -5.19 -15.40 11.30
CA PHE A 86 -3.81 -15.75 10.99
C PHE A 86 -3.65 -16.18 9.53
N GLN A 87 -4.57 -16.99 9.01
CA GLN A 87 -4.61 -17.37 7.61
C GLN A 87 -4.88 -16.16 6.69
N HIS A 88 -5.81 -15.27 7.09
CA HIS A 88 -6.13 -14.05 6.35
C HIS A 88 -4.90 -13.16 6.16
N TYR A 89 -4.04 -13.04 7.17
CA TYR A 89 -2.76 -12.35 7.02
C TYR A 89 -1.92 -12.93 5.88
N ILE A 90 -1.71 -14.25 5.90
CA ILE A 90 -0.85 -14.95 4.93
C ILE A 90 -1.35 -14.74 3.50
N ASP A 91 -2.65 -14.90 3.29
CA ASP A 91 -3.24 -14.92 1.95
C ASP A 91 -3.43 -13.52 1.36
N PHE A 92 -3.76 -12.53 2.20
CA PHE A 92 -4.22 -11.22 1.71
C PHE A 92 -3.35 -10.03 2.11
N LEU A 93 -2.69 -10.07 3.27
CA LEU A 93 -2.01 -8.89 3.83
C LEU A 93 -0.49 -8.97 3.70
N ALA A 94 0.11 -10.13 3.95
CA ALA A 94 1.54 -10.35 3.81
C ALA A 94 2.08 -9.95 2.41
N PRO A 95 1.37 -10.26 1.29
CA PRO A 95 1.82 -9.86 -0.04
C PRO A 95 1.95 -8.34 -0.25
N TRP A 96 1.30 -7.51 0.57
CA TRP A 96 1.43 -6.05 0.49
C TRP A 96 2.84 -5.59 0.85
N TYR A 97 3.44 -6.24 1.85
CA TYR A 97 4.77 -5.93 2.33
C TYR A 97 5.89 -6.47 1.43
N ASP A 98 5.57 -7.47 0.60
CA ASP A 98 6.51 -8.08 -0.33
C ASP A 98 6.57 -7.38 -1.70
N LEU A 99 5.96 -6.18 -1.82
CA LEU A 99 5.91 -5.41 -3.07
C LEU A 99 7.27 -5.28 -3.75
N ASN A 100 8.30 -4.90 -2.98
CA ASN A 100 9.69 -4.79 -3.42
C ASN A 100 10.59 -5.78 -2.67
N ASP A 101 10.11 -7.01 -2.47
CA ASP A 101 10.89 -8.12 -1.90
C ASP A 101 10.70 -9.40 -2.72
N SER A 102 11.72 -9.76 -3.49
CA SER A 102 11.73 -11.02 -4.26
C SER A 102 11.79 -12.28 -3.39
N GLN A 103 12.20 -12.17 -2.12
CA GLN A 103 12.24 -13.29 -1.17
C GLN A 103 10.90 -13.51 -0.48
N ASN A 104 9.95 -12.58 -0.63
CA ASN A 104 8.63 -12.61 -0.01
C ASN A 104 8.69 -12.85 1.52
N LEU A 105 9.60 -12.18 2.23
CA LEU A 105 9.87 -12.48 3.63
C LEU A 105 8.67 -12.26 4.54
N PHE A 106 7.79 -11.31 4.22
CA PHE A 106 6.57 -11.10 5.01
C PHE A 106 5.55 -12.22 4.78
N THR A 107 5.50 -12.81 3.59
CA THR A 107 4.66 -13.99 3.33
C THR A 107 5.27 -15.27 3.90
N THR A 108 6.58 -15.49 3.78
CA THR A 108 7.19 -16.79 4.10
C THR A 108 7.76 -16.88 5.51
N LEU A 109 8.38 -15.82 6.03
CA LEU A 109 9.13 -15.84 7.28
C LEU A 109 8.33 -15.26 8.45
N VAL A 110 7.63 -14.13 8.26
CA VAL A 110 6.90 -13.45 9.34
C VAL A 110 5.86 -14.35 10.02
N PRO A 111 5.02 -15.14 9.31
CA PRO A 111 4.07 -16.03 9.98
C PRO A 111 4.78 -17.08 10.83
N ALA A 112 5.87 -17.67 10.33
CA ALA A 112 6.63 -18.66 11.08
C ALA A 112 7.24 -18.06 12.36
N ARG A 113 7.78 -16.83 12.27
CA ARG A 113 8.28 -16.11 13.45
C ARG A 113 7.18 -15.70 14.41
N ALA A 114 6.02 -15.28 13.91
CA ALA A 114 4.86 -14.93 14.73
C ALA A 114 4.40 -16.08 15.63
N LEU A 115 4.57 -17.35 15.22
CA LEU A 115 4.26 -18.49 16.08
C LEU A 115 5.17 -18.57 17.32
N ALA A 116 6.38 -18.02 17.27
CA ALA A 116 7.34 -18.01 18.38
C ALA A 116 7.43 -16.65 19.11
N THR A 117 7.03 -15.56 18.45
CA THR A 117 7.18 -14.19 18.96
C THR A 117 5.80 -13.57 19.28
N PRO A 118 5.42 -13.46 20.57
CA PRO A 118 4.07 -13.05 20.97
C PRO A 118 3.67 -11.64 20.51
N ILE A 119 4.61 -10.68 20.52
CA ILE A 119 4.37 -9.32 20.03
C ILE A 119 3.98 -9.36 18.55
N LEU A 120 4.78 -10.04 17.73
CA LEU A 120 4.52 -10.16 16.29
C LEU A 120 3.20 -10.88 16.00
N PHE A 121 2.89 -11.96 16.76
CA PHE A 121 1.59 -12.63 16.68
C PHE A 121 0.43 -11.68 16.91
N LYS A 122 0.48 -10.88 17.98
CA LYS A 122 -0.60 -9.96 18.32
C LYS A 122 -0.77 -8.86 17.30
N ALA A 123 0.32 -8.31 16.75
CA ALA A 123 0.27 -7.33 15.67
C ALA A 123 -0.38 -7.90 14.40
N LEU A 124 -0.03 -9.13 14.03
CA LEU A 124 -0.59 -9.85 12.89
C LEU A 124 -2.11 -10.05 13.03
N ILE A 125 -2.56 -10.54 14.19
CA ILE A 125 -3.99 -10.74 14.45
C ILE A 125 -4.73 -9.40 14.50
N ALA A 126 -4.16 -8.37 15.13
CA ALA A 126 -4.74 -7.04 15.18
C ALA A 126 -5.00 -6.49 13.77
N PHE A 127 -3.96 -6.49 12.93
CA PHE A 127 -4.06 -5.97 11.56
C PHE A 127 -5.06 -6.76 10.72
N SER A 128 -5.04 -8.09 10.82
CA SER A 128 -5.99 -8.96 10.12
C SER A 128 -7.44 -8.71 10.53
N ALA A 129 -7.67 -8.55 11.84
CA ALA A 129 -9.00 -8.27 12.36
C ALA A 129 -9.50 -6.90 11.88
N CYS A 130 -8.66 -5.87 11.89
CA CYS A 130 -9.00 -4.55 11.36
C CYS A 130 -9.37 -4.61 9.87
N HIS A 131 -8.59 -5.32 9.06
CA HIS A 131 -8.91 -5.48 7.65
C HIS A 131 -10.25 -6.22 7.44
N LYS A 132 -10.54 -7.27 8.22
CA LYS A 132 -11.83 -7.99 8.16
C LYS A 132 -13.00 -7.21 8.81
N ALA A 133 -12.75 -6.23 9.66
CA ALA A 133 -13.80 -5.46 10.35
C ALA A 133 -14.73 -4.69 9.40
N GLY A 134 -14.29 -4.43 8.17
CA GLY A 134 -15.15 -3.88 7.10
C GLY A 134 -16.40 -4.71 6.80
N THR A 135 -16.50 -5.94 7.29
CA THR A 135 -17.66 -6.83 7.13
C THR A 135 -18.38 -7.19 8.44
N SER A 136 -17.85 -6.81 9.62
CA SER A 136 -18.43 -7.12 10.93
C SER A 136 -17.83 -6.28 12.06
N SER A 137 -18.68 -5.71 12.92
CA SER A 137 -18.28 -4.95 14.12
C SER A 137 -17.55 -5.79 15.17
N THR A 138 -17.72 -7.12 15.13
CA THR A 138 -17.05 -8.05 16.04
C THR A 138 -15.54 -8.05 15.86
N TYR A 139 -15.05 -7.99 14.62
CA TYR A 139 -13.62 -7.97 14.34
C TYR A 139 -12.97 -6.64 14.76
N ASP A 140 -13.72 -5.54 14.77
CA ASP A 140 -13.21 -4.24 15.20
C ASP A 140 -12.81 -4.27 16.69
N GLY A 141 -13.71 -4.80 17.53
CA GLY A 141 -13.45 -5.00 18.96
C GLY A 141 -12.26 -5.93 19.20
N LEU A 142 -12.18 -7.04 18.46
CA LEU A 142 -11.07 -8.00 18.57
C LEU A 142 -9.73 -7.36 18.18
N GLY A 143 -9.70 -6.66 17.04
CA GLY A 143 -8.50 -5.99 16.54
C GLY A 143 -7.95 -4.97 17.53
N ALA A 144 -8.83 -4.14 18.11
CA ALA A 144 -8.44 -3.17 19.13
C ALA A 144 -7.85 -3.81 20.39
N ILE A 145 -8.37 -4.96 20.84
CA ILE A 145 -7.84 -5.67 22.03
C ILE A 145 -6.44 -6.24 21.74
N TYR A 146 -6.26 -6.90 20.60
CA TYR A 146 -4.94 -7.42 20.19
C TYR A 146 -3.93 -6.30 19.98
N HIS A 147 -4.33 -5.21 19.32
CA HIS A 147 -3.51 -4.01 19.15
C HIS A 147 -3.05 -3.46 20.50
N ALA A 148 -3.98 -3.20 21.42
CA ALA A 148 -3.68 -2.66 22.73
C ALA A 148 -2.76 -3.60 23.55
N SER A 149 -2.94 -4.93 23.44
CA SER A 149 -2.02 -5.87 24.08
C SER A 149 -0.64 -5.88 23.44
N CYS A 150 -0.56 -5.80 22.12
CA CYS A 150 0.71 -5.77 21.41
C CYS A 150 1.52 -4.53 21.79
N VAL A 151 0.89 -3.35 21.81
CA VAL A 151 1.53 -2.09 22.20
C VAL A 151 2.04 -2.15 23.63
N ARG A 152 1.26 -2.68 24.59
CA ARG A 152 1.72 -2.85 25.98
C ARG A 152 2.97 -3.72 26.07
N ASP A 153 2.99 -4.85 25.37
CA ASP A 153 4.12 -5.77 25.40
C ASP A 153 5.35 -5.15 24.72
N LEU A 154 5.16 -4.45 23.60
CA LEU A 154 6.23 -3.75 22.90
C LEU A 154 6.83 -2.64 23.78
N LEU A 155 5.99 -1.88 24.49
CA LEU A 155 6.44 -0.88 25.47
C LEU A 155 7.22 -1.50 26.63
N ALA A 156 6.81 -2.69 27.11
CA ALA A 156 7.54 -3.41 28.16
C ALA A 156 8.89 -3.96 27.66
N ALA A 157 8.98 -4.33 26.38
CA ALA A 157 10.21 -4.79 25.75
C ALA A 157 11.22 -3.67 25.47
N LEU A 158 10.82 -2.38 25.59
CA LEU A 158 11.68 -1.22 25.35
C LEU A 158 12.97 -1.21 26.17
N GLY A 159 12.99 -1.90 27.32
CA GLY A 159 14.13 -1.96 28.24
C GLY A 159 15.11 -3.12 28.03
N ASP A 160 14.80 -4.10 27.16
CA ASP A 160 15.56 -5.36 27.01
C ASP A 160 15.81 -5.70 25.53
N ALA A 161 16.28 -4.72 24.76
CA ALA A 161 16.47 -4.85 23.31
C ALA A 161 17.63 -5.80 22.97
N SER A 162 17.34 -7.09 22.81
CA SER A 162 18.24 -8.02 22.12
C SER A 162 18.18 -7.80 20.60
N GLY A 163 19.33 -7.78 19.94
CA GLY A 163 19.42 -7.58 18.49
C GLY A 163 18.75 -8.70 17.66
N GLU A 164 18.56 -9.89 18.25
CA GLU A 164 17.95 -11.04 17.56
C GLU A 164 16.46 -10.84 17.21
N LEU A 165 15.74 -10.04 18.01
CA LEU A 165 14.32 -9.75 17.82
C LEU A 165 14.09 -8.44 17.05
N GLN A 166 15.16 -7.75 16.63
CA GLN A 166 15.07 -6.46 15.95
C GLN A 166 14.11 -6.51 14.75
N GLY A 167 14.28 -7.51 13.88
CA GLY A 167 13.40 -7.69 12.73
C GLY A 167 11.94 -7.98 13.13
N ASP A 168 11.72 -8.73 14.21
CA ASP A 168 10.37 -9.06 14.70
C ASP A 168 9.64 -7.82 15.21
N TYR A 169 10.33 -6.96 15.97
CA TYR A 169 9.76 -5.71 16.47
C TYR A 169 9.49 -4.73 15.34
N LEU A 170 10.37 -4.69 14.33
CA LEU A 170 10.18 -3.84 13.16
C LEU A 170 8.99 -4.29 12.32
N ALA A 171 8.85 -5.59 12.05
CA ALA A 171 7.68 -6.12 11.37
C ALA A 171 6.40 -5.85 12.18
N ALA A 172 6.41 -6.11 13.49
CA ALA A 172 5.26 -5.83 14.35
C ALA A 172 4.88 -4.34 14.31
N THR A 173 5.85 -3.43 14.28
CA THR A 173 5.61 -2.00 14.16
C THR A 173 4.97 -1.65 12.82
N CYS A 174 5.43 -2.20 11.70
CA CYS A 174 4.79 -2.02 10.39
C CYS A 174 3.33 -2.50 10.40
N LEU A 175 3.07 -3.70 10.96
CA LEU A 175 1.71 -4.25 11.05
C LEU A 175 0.78 -3.40 11.92
N LEU A 176 1.25 -2.95 13.09
CA LEU A 176 0.49 -2.04 13.96
C LEU A 176 0.23 -0.70 13.27
N ARG A 177 1.17 -0.21 12.48
CA ARG A 177 1.03 1.04 11.75
C ARG A 177 -0.04 0.93 10.67
N SER A 178 0.00 -0.14 9.89
CA SER A 178 -1.05 -0.45 8.94
C SER A 178 -2.42 -0.63 9.63
N PHE A 179 -2.49 -1.23 10.82
CA PHE A 179 -3.71 -1.25 11.64
C PHE A 179 -4.21 0.17 11.97
N GLU A 180 -3.34 1.06 12.46
CA GLU A 180 -3.73 2.42 12.80
C GLU A 180 -4.18 3.22 11.56
N ILE A 181 -3.51 3.02 10.41
CA ILE A 181 -3.89 3.65 9.15
C ILE A 181 -5.30 3.22 8.75
N LEU A 182 -5.59 1.92 8.75
CA LEU A 182 -6.91 1.42 8.35
C LEU A 182 -8.02 1.80 9.35
N SER A 183 -7.73 1.81 10.65
CA SER A 183 -8.74 2.07 11.69
C SER A 183 -8.99 3.56 11.94
N ARG A 184 -7.98 4.43 11.82
CA ARG A 184 -8.03 5.83 12.27
C ARG A 184 -7.57 6.84 11.20
N GLY A 185 -7.14 6.36 10.04
CA GLY A 185 -6.55 7.19 8.99
C GLY A 185 -5.09 7.55 9.23
N THR A 186 -4.48 8.19 8.22
CA THR A 186 -3.06 8.54 8.18
C THR A 186 -2.67 9.68 9.13
N ARG A 187 -3.62 10.53 9.56
CA ARG A 187 -3.36 11.71 10.41
C ARG A 187 -3.15 11.42 11.91
N HIS A 188 -3.49 10.23 12.40
CA HIS A 188 -3.54 9.92 13.85
C HIS A 188 -2.40 9.03 14.38
N GLN A 189 -1.25 8.99 13.69
CA GLN A 189 -0.15 8.02 13.90
C GLN A 189 0.91 8.41 14.95
N GLN A 190 0.52 9.01 16.09
CA GLN A 190 1.50 9.63 17.00
C GLN A 190 2.33 8.64 17.85
N HIS A 191 1.82 7.44 18.12
CA HIS A 191 2.44 6.52 19.09
C HIS A 191 3.46 5.55 18.48
N LEU A 192 3.37 5.24 17.18
CA LEU A 192 4.22 4.22 16.54
C LEU A 192 5.55 4.74 16.01
N LEU A 193 5.73 6.06 15.94
CA LEU A 193 7.04 6.67 15.65
C LEU A 193 8.08 6.27 16.71
N GLY A 194 7.68 6.23 17.98
CA GLY A 194 8.55 5.76 19.08
C GLY A 194 8.84 4.26 19.00
N ALA A 195 7.86 3.46 18.57
CA ALA A 195 8.02 2.03 18.36
C ALA A 195 9.02 1.71 17.23
N TYR A 196 9.00 2.49 16.14
CA TYR A 196 9.98 2.37 15.07
C TYR A 196 11.38 2.74 15.53
N ALA A 197 11.54 3.91 16.17
CA ALA A 197 12.84 4.35 16.68
C ALA A 197 13.48 3.30 17.61
N PHE A 198 12.65 2.62 18.39
CA PHE A 198 13.07 1.48 19.21
C PHE A 198 13.46 0.24 18.38
N ALA A 199 12.60 -0.17 17.45
CA ALA A 199 12.87 -1.31 16.57
C ALA A 199 14.13 -1.10 15.71
N THR A 200 14.56 0.15 15.51
CA THR A 200 15.81 0.51 14.83
C THR A 200 16.89 1.03 15.78
N SER A 201 16.88 0.61 17.05
CA SER A 201 17.90 1.03 18.03
C SER A 201 19.32 0.57 17.67
N GLY A 202 19.47 -0.50 16.89
CA GLY A 202 20.72 -0.88 16.23
C GLY A 202 20.74 -0.47 14.75
N PRO A 203 21.92 -0.18 14.17
CA PRO A 203 22.03 0.15 12.75
C PRO A 203 21.59 -1.05 11.89
N ILE A 204 20.75 -0.78 10.88
CA ILE A 204 20.33 -1.78 9.89
C ILE A 204 21.05 -1.44 8.58
N ASP A 205 21.93 -2.33 8.13
CA ASP A 205 22.58 -2.18 6.84
C ASP A 205 21.59 -2.52 5.71
N LEU A 206 21.19 -1.49 4.95
CA LEU A 206 20.25 -1.64 3.85
C LEU A 206 20.83 -2.32 2.61
N SER A 207 22.13 -2.61 2.57
CA SER A 207 22.76 -3.43 1.52
C SER A 207 22.68 -4.93 1.83
N VAL A 208 22.53 -5.31 3.10
CA VAL A 208 22.46 -6.71 3.52
C VAL A 208 21.02 -7.20 3.46
N ARG A 209 20.78 -8.15 2.56
CA ARG A 209 19.46 -8.78 2.44
C ARG A 209 19.06 -9.50 3.71
N GLY A 210 17.82 -9.26 4.14
CA GLY A 210 17.28 -9.95 5.29
C GLY A 210 16.04 -9.31 5.86
N TYR A 211 15.57 -9.93 6.93
CA TYR A 211 14.31 -9.59 7.57
C TYR A 211 14.27 -8.16 8.15
N PRO A 212 15.29 -7.68 8.88
CA PRO A 212 15.33 -6.27 9.30
C PRO A 212 15.30 -5.29 8.12
N GLN A 213 16.08 -5.57 7.06
CA GLN A 213 16.12 -4.74 5.85
C GLN A 213 14.73 -4.64 5.19
N ALA A 214 14.04 -5.77 5.00
CA ALA A 214 12.69 -5.80 4.43
C ALA A 214 11.69 -5.00 5.29
N GLY A 215 11.78 -5.10 6.61
CA GLY A 215 10.99 -4.28 7.54
C GLY A 215 11.25 -2.78 7.36
N THR A 216 12.52 -2.36 7.22
CA THR A 216 12.86 -0.94 7.08
C THR A 216 12.35 -0.37 5.75
N TRP A 217 12.45 -1.13 4.65
CA TRP A 217 11.89 -0.73 3.36
C TRP A 217 10.36 -0.59 3.40
N ASN A 218 9.67 -1.49 4.10
CA ASN A 218 8.23 -1.40 4.30
C ASN A 218 7.83 -0.16 5.11
N TYR A 219 8.51 0.08 6.23
CA TYR A 219 8.27 1.26 7.04
C TYR A 219 8.46 2.55 6.24
N LEU A 220 9.53 2.62 5.44
CA LEU A 220 9.80 3.77 4.58
C LEU A 220 8.65 4.02 3.61
N ARG A 221 8.16 3.00 2.90
CA ARG A 221 7.05 3.16 1.94
C ARG A 221 5.77 3.62 2.62
N GLU A 222 5.40 3.02 3.74
CA GLU A 222 4.27 3.47 4.55
C GLU A 222 4.47 4.92 5.03
N GLU A 223 5.70 5.35 5.32
CA GLU A 223 6.00 6.72 5.74
C GLU A 223 5.95 7.73 4.60
N ILE A 224 6.40 7.36 3.41
CA ILE A 224 6.20 8.14 2.19
C ILE A 224 4.70 8.35 1.96
N THR A 225 3.90 7.31 2.07
CA THR A 225 2.43 7.42 1.91
C THR A 225 1.83 8.42 2.89
N VAL A 226 2.12 8.28 4.19
CA VAL A 226 1.58 9.20 5.21
C VAL A 226 2.14 10.62 5.03
N ALA A 227 3.41 10.78 4.68
CA ALA A 227 4.04 12.07 4.44
C ALA A 227 3.35 12.85 3.30
N LEU A 228 3.05 12.17 2.20
CA LEU A 228 2.34 12.73 1.05
C LEU A 228 0.91 13.14 1.40
N GLU A 229 0.14 12.23 2.03
CA GLU A 229 -1.25 12.52 2.43
C GLU A 229 -1.34 13.65 3.47
N CYS A 230 -0.37 13.71 4.39
CA CYS A 230 -0.32 14.72 5.44
C CYS A 230 0.42 16.00 5.03
N ARG A 231 1.01 16.06 3.83
CA ARG A 231 1.85 17.16 3.33
C ARG A 231 2.94 17.57 4.33
N ARG A 232 3.81 16.63 4.67
CA ARG A 232 4.89 16.85 5.65
C ARG A 232 6.14 16.05 5.29
N PRO A 233 7.32 16.39 5.83
CA PRO A 233 8.50 15.56 5.71
C PRO A 233 8.27 14.15 6.29
N VAL A 234 9.02 13.18 5.77
CA VAL A 234 9.13 11.79 6.25
C VAL A 234 9.76 11.79 7.66
N ARG A 235 9.13 11.09 8.61
CA ARG A 235 9.63 10.96 9.98
C ARG A 235 10.37 9.63 10.17
N ILE A 236 11.66 9.63 9.87
CA ILE A 236 12.56 8.50 10.14
C ILE A 236 13.69 8.96 11.05
N SER A 237 13.85 8.25 12.17
CA SER A 237 14.71 8.67 13.30
C SER A 237 16.21 8.38 13.12
N SER A 238 16.58 7.66 12.05
CA SER A 238 17.95 7.22 11.76
C SER A 238 18.31 7.61 10.31
N PRO A 239 19.58 7.94 9.98
CA PRO A 239 19.99 8.14 8.60
C PRO A 239 19.68 6.88 7.80
N PHE A 240 18.60 6.96 7.02
CA PHE A 240 18.19 5.94 6.09
C PHE A 240 19.14 6.07 4.89
N GLU A 241 20.37 5.57 5.01
CA GLU A 241 21.37 5.65 3.94
C GLU A 241 21.38 4.36 3.13
N PHE A 242 21.30 4.52 1.81
CA PHE A 242 21.40 3.42 0.87
C PHE A 242 22.17 3.87 -0.36
N VAL A 243 23.19 3.10 -0.73
CA VAL A 243 24.00 3.36 -1.92
C VAL A 243 23.67 2.29 -2.98
N PRO A 244 23.00 2.65 -4.08
CA PRO A 244 22.70 1.72 -5.16
C PRO A 244 23.97 1.12 -5.77
N THR A 245 23.98 -0.20 -6.02
CA THR A 245 24.99 -0.84 -6.88
C THR A 245 24.40 -1.12 -8.27
N TRP A 246 25.25 -1.14 -9.30
CA TRP A 246 24.79 -1.24 -10.70
C TRP A 246 24.22 -2.62 -11.07
N ASP A 247 24.52 -3.65 -10.28
CA ASP A 247 24.19 -5.06 -10.49
C ASP A 247 23.01 -5.55 -9.64
N MET A 248 22.25 -4.62 -9.05
CA MET A 248 21.14 -4.95 -8.19
C MET A 248 19.95 -5.59 -8.93
N PRO A 249 19.23 -6.52 -8.28
CA PRO A 249 17.96 -7.04 -8.80
C PRO A 249 16.85 -5.99 -8.82
N ASP A 250 15.79 -6.26 -9.59
CA ASP A 250 14.70 -5.32 -9.85
C ASP A 250 14.00 -4.80 -8.58
N ASP A 251 13.81 -5.65 -7.58
CA ASP A 251 13.21 -5.26 -6.30
C ASP A 251 14.07 -4.24 -5.53
N MET A 252 15.39 -4.35 -5.61
CA MET A 252 16.32 -3.35 -5.05
C MET A 252 16.36 -2.06 -5.87
N TRP A 253 16.21 -2.11 -7.19
CA TRP A 253 16.01 -0.90 -7.99
C TRP A 253 14.73 -0.15 -7.58
N ALA A 254 13.65 -0.88 -7.30
CA ALA A 254 12.42 -0.30 -6.78
C ALA A 254 12.59 0.28 -5.35
N ASN A 255 13.38 -0.35 -4.48
CA ASN A 255 13.73 0.22 -3.17
C ASN A 255 14.63 1.46 -3.29
N ALA A 256 15.55 1.48 -4.25
CA ALA A 256 16.43 2.63 -4.51
C ALA A 256 15.64 3.91 -4.82
N ILE A 257 14.61 3.82 -5.67
CA ILE A 257 13.76 4.99 -5.96
C ILE A 257 12.88 5.38 -4.76
N SER A 258 12.45 4.43 -3.91
CA SER A 258 11.80 4.79 -2.64
C SER A 258 12.72 5.62 -1.75
N HIS A 259 14.00 5.27 -1.65
CA HIS A 259 14.98 6.04 -0.90
C HIS A 259 15.17 7.45 -1.49
N ILE A 260 15.35 7.56 -2.81
CA ILE A 260 15.50 8.86 -3.50
C ILE A 260 14.25 9.72 -3.30
N LEU A 261 13.06 9.15 -3.47
CA LEU A 261 11.78 9.85 -3.27
C LEU A 261 11.66 10.38 -1.85
N ALA A 262 12.07 9.62 -0.83
CA ALA A 262 12.03 10.08 0.55
C ALA A 262 12.88 11.34 0.78
N LYS A 263 14.08 11.40 0.19
CA LYS A 263 14.94 12.59 0.22
C LYS A 263 14.26 13.79 -0.46
N ILE A 264 13.58 13.56 -1.58
CA ILE A 264 12.85 14.59 -2.33
C ILE A 264 11.64 15.09 -1.53
N VAL A 265 10.88 14.19 -0.90
CA VAL A 265 9.74 14.54 -0.03
C VAL A 265 10.20 15.41 1.14
N ASN A 266 11.32 15.06 1.78
CA ASN A 266 11.89 15.89 2.85
C ASN A 266 12.29 17.27 2.32
N PHE A 267 13.04 17.33 1.22
CA PHE A 267 13.44 18.59 0.60
C PHE A 267 12.21 19.46 0.30
N PHE A 268 11.19 18.88 -0.35
CA PHE A 268 9.98 19.57 -0.78
C PHE A 268 9.20 20.19 0.39
N PHE A 269 8.96 19.43 1.45
CA PHE A 269 8.15 19.93 2.59
C PHE A 269 8.95 20.69 3.65
N GLU A 270 10.28 20.55 3.70
CA GLU A 270 11.13 21.42 4.53
C GLU A 270 11.30 22.80 3.88
N GLU A 271 11.35 22.86 2.54
CA GLU A 271 11.45 24.09 1.75
C GLU A 271 10.26 25.04 1.98
N GLU A 272 9.03 24.53 2.13
CA GLU A 272 7.83 25.36 2.37
C GLU A 272 7.95 26.28 3.60
N THR A 273 8.93 26.04 4.49
CA THR A 273 9.14 26.80 5.73
C THR A 273 10.29 27.83 5.69
N GLY A 274 11.06 27.94 4.60
CA GLY A 274 12.36 28.63 4.58
C GLY A 274 12.57 29.72 3.52
N VAL A 275 13.65 30.50 3.68
CA VAL A 275 14.13 31.52 2.71
C VAL A 275 14.92 30.82 1.60
N ARG A 276 14.68 31.18 0.33
CA ARG A 276 15.38 30.62 -0.85
C ARG A 276 16.89 30.89 -0.77
N THR A 277 17.71 29.84 -0.93
CA THR A 277 19.19 29.96 -0.90
C THR A 277 19.86 29.25 -2.09
N LEU A 278 21.09 29.66 -2.42
CA LEU A 278 21.93 28.96 -3.41
C LEU A 278 22.18 27.50 -3.02
N ALA A 279 22.25 27.19 -1.72
CA ALA A 279 22.39 25.83 -1.22
C ALA A 279 21.18 24.94 -1.57
N MET A 280 19.96 25.49 -1.53
CA MET A 280 18.74 24.77 -1.93
C MET A 280 18.74 24.45 -3.42
N SER A 281 19.17 25.39 -4.27
CA SER A 281 19.28 25.14 -5.72
C SER A 281 20.30 24.03 -6.04
N ALA A 282 21.45 24.03 -5.36
CA ALA A 282 22.45 22.97 -5.51
C ALA A 282 21.94 21.60 -5.00
N ALA A 283 21.21 21.58 -3.89
CA ALA A 283 20.58 20.38 -3.35
C ALA A 283 19.52 19.81 -4.32
N LEU A 284 18.64 20.66 -4.84
CA LEU A 284 17.65 20.27 -5.86
C LEU A 284 18.32 19.69 -7.11
N GLY A 285 19.39 20.33 -7.59
CA GLY A 285 20.18 19.83 -8.72
C GLY A 285 20.83 18.47 -8.44
N THR A 286 21.17 18.17 -7.19
CA THR A 286 21.69 16.86 -6.79
C THR A 286 20.59 15.81 -6.78
N LEU A 287 19.41 16.12 -6.22
CA LEU A 287 18.26 15.21 -6.22
C LEU A 287 17.77 14.91 -7.65
N ALA A 288 17.75 15.90 -8.53
CA ALA A 288 17.42 15.70 -9.94
C ALA A 288 18.43 14.78 -10.65
N LYS A 289 19.72 14.89 -10.33
CA LYS A 289 20.76 13.96 -10.84
C LYS A 289 20.58 12.55 -10.29
N ASP A 290 20.19 12.39 -9.03
CA ASP A 290 19.92 11.07 -8.43
C ASP A 290 18.80 10.36 -9.21
N VAL A 291 17.68 11.04 -9.47
CA VAL A 291 16.55 10.50 -10.27
C VAL A 291 16.98 10.19 -11.71
N ALA A 292 17.68 11.11 -12.37
CA ALA A 292 18.15 10.90 -13.74
C ALA A 292 19.12 9.72 -13.85
N SER A 293 20.03 9.59 -12.88
CA SER A 293 20.98 8.47 -12.78
C SER A 293 20.24 7.15 -12.60
N TRP A 294 19.27 7.10 -11.69
CA TRP A 294 18.44 5.92 -11.48
C TRP A 294 17.73 5.50 -12.78
N ARG A 295 17.09 6.46 -13.46
CA ARG A 295 16.34 6.20 -14.71
C ARG A 295 17.25 5.70 -15.84
N ALA A 296 18.47 6.23 -15.96
CA ALA A 296 19.42 5.87 -17.00
C ALA A 296 19.94 4.43 -16.89
N HIS A 297 19.91 3.85 -15.70
CA HIS A 297 20.49 2.53 -15.41
C HIS A 297 19.44 1.45 -15.11
N LEU A 298 18.16 1.80 -15.23
CA LEU A 298 17.09 0.83 -15.07
C LEU A 298 17.26 -0.37 -16.02
N PRO A 299 17.13 -1.60 -15.50
CA PRO A 299 17.02 -2.79 -16.32
C PRO A 299 15.86 -2.69 -17.31
N LYS A 300 15.96 -3.40 -18.45
CA LYS A 300 14.91 -3.41 -19.48
C LYS A 300 13.57 -3.96 -18.98
N SER A 301 13.57 -4.72 -17.88
CA SER A 301 12.37 -5.24 -17.22
C SER A 301 11.45 -4.16 -16.67
N PHE A 302 11.96 -2.95 -16.38
CA PHE A 302 11.15 -1.80 -15.97
C PHE A 302 10.42 -1.12 -17.14
N ARG A 303 10.60 -1.57 -18.38
CA ARG A 303 9.85 -1.02 -19.52
C ARG A 303 8.45 -1.64 -19.55
N PRO A 304 7.41 -0.85 -19.87
CA PRO A 304 6.09 -1.39 -20.11
C PRO A 304 6.14 -2.45 -21.21
N PHE A 305 5.49 -3.59 -21.01
CA PHE A 305 5.41 -4.64 -22.03
C PHE A 305 4.29 -4.35 -23.05
N SER A 306 3.37 -3.44 -22.71
CA SER A 306 2.29 -3.00 -23.58
C SER A 306 1.82 -1.59 -23.17
N MET A 307 1.27 -0.87 -24.15
CA MET A 307 0.54 0.39 -23.98
C MET A 307 -0.89 0.27 -24.51
N ALA A 308 -1.38 -0.96 -24.73
CA ALA A 308 -2.72 -1.20 -25.28
C ALA A 308 -3.81 -0.64 -24.34
N PRO A 309 -4.88 -0.01 -24.86
CA PRO A 309 -5.93 0.55 -24.02
C PRO A 309 -6.59 -0.51 -23.13
N LYS A 310 -6.65 -0.26 -21.81
CA LYS A 310 -7.47 -1.02 -20.87
C LYS A 310 -8.89 -0.43 -20.85
N LEU A 311 -9.90 -1.26 -21.05
CA LEU A 311 -11.29 -0.80 -21.07
C LEU A 311 -11.64 -0.05 -19.78
N GLY A 312 -12.29 1.11 -19.92
CA GLY A 312 -12.70 1.95 -18.81
C GLY A 312 -11.60 2.82 -18.20
N ASN A 313 -10.34 2.65 -18.62
CA ASN A 313 -9.23 3.49 -18.15
C ASN A 313 -9.30 4.89 -18.77
N PRO A 314 -9.54 5.96 -17.99
CA PRO A 314 -9.48 7.32 -18.49
C PRO A 314 -8.04 7.83 -18.63
N PHE A 315 -7.06 7.11 -18.07
CA PHE A 315 -5.65 7.47 -18.07
C PHE A 315 -4.87 6.67 -19.14
N PRO A 316 -3.58 7.02 -19.40
CA PRO A 316 -2.71 6.17 -20.22
C PRO A 316 -2.64 4.74 -19.68
N SER A 317 -2.77 3.76 -20.57
CA SER A 317 -2.66 2.35 -20.17
C SER A 317 -1.20 1.91 -20.21
N ILE A 318 -0.64 1.56 -19.05
CA ILE A 318 0.78 1.23 -18.87
C ILE A 318 0.92 -0.13 -18.20
N TRP A 319 1.22 -1.16 -18.99
CA TRP A 319 1.26 -2.55 -18.53
C TRP A 319 2.67 -2.95 -18.11
N MET A 320 2.84 -3.31 -16.84
CA MET A 320 4.15 -3.63 -16.25
C MET A 320 4.25 -5.11 -15.90
N VAL A 321 5.45 -5.68 -16.01
CA VAL A 321 5.66 -7.12 -15.84
C VAL A 321 5.52 -7.55 -14.37
N GLN A 322 6.08 -6.78 -13.44
CA GLN A 322 6.08 -7.11 -12.02
C GLN A 322 5.58 -5.96 -11.14
N ARG A 323 5.11 -6.30 -9.95
CA ARG A 323 4.59 -5.35 -8.96
C ARG A 323 5.61 -4.30 -8.51
N CYS A 324 6.89 -4.68 -8.39
CA CYS A 324 7.97 -3.75 -8.06
C CYS A 324 8.24 -2.75 -9.19
N HIS A 325 8.04 -3.13 -10.47
CA HIS A 325 8.17 -2.22 -11.60
C HIS A 325 7.08 -1.14 -11.58
N ILE A 326 5.85 -1.52 -11.24
CA ILE A 326 4.73 -0.57 -11.07
C ILE A 326 5.09 0.45 -9.99
N ALA A 327 5.47 -0.04 -8.80
CA ALA A 327 5.82 0.81 -7.66
C ALA A 327 6.99 1.74 -7.97
N GLY A 328 8.05 1.21 -8.60
CA GLY A 328 9.23 1.99 -8.98
C GLY A 328 8.91 3.07 -10.01
N ALA A 329 8.11 2.77 -11.03
CA ALA A 329 7.68 3.75 -12.03
C ALA A 329 6.80 4.85 -11.41
N GLN A 330 5.85 4.49 -10.53
CA GLN A 330 5.00 5.46 -9.84
C GLN A 330 5.82 6.41 -8.95
N TYR A 331 6.77 5.88 -8.21
CA TYR A 331 7.63 6.69 -7.34
C TYR A 331 8.60 7.57 -8.14
N CYS A 332 9.10 7.10 -9.28
CA CYS A 332 9.90 7.92 -10.19
C CYS A 332 9.08 9.07 -10.77
N ALA A 333 7.86 8.80 -11.25
CA ALA A 333 7.00 9.85 -11.78
C ALA A 333 6.64 10.89 -10.71
N LEU A 334 6.36 10.45 -9.47
CA LEU A 334 6.12 11.36 -8.35
C LEU A 334 7.36 12.18 -7.98
N ALA A 335 8.55 11.59 -8.01
CA ALA A 335 9.79 12.31 -7.79
C ALA A 335 9.98 13.42 -8.85
N GLU A 336 9.69 13.13 -10.12
CA GLU A 336 9.73 14.10 -11.22
C GLU A 336 8.71 15.25 -11.01
N ILE A 337 7.50 14.95 -10.50
CA ILE A 337 6.49 15.97 -10.12
C ILE A 337 7.03 16.89 -9.03
N LEU A 338 7.51 16.34 -7.92
CA LEU A 338 7.99 17.13 -6.78
C LEU A 338 9.18 18.01 -7.16
N LEU A 339 10.11 17.49 -7.97
CA LEU A 339 11.24 18.26 -8.49
C LEU A 339 10.80 19.41 -9.38
N ALA A 340 9.82 19.20 -10.27
CA ALA A 340 9.29 20.25 -11.13
C ALA A 340 8.65 21.38 -10.31
N ILE A 341 7.85 21.04 -9.29
CA ILE A 341 7.23 22.05 -8.42
C ILE A 341 8.30 22.84 -7.63
N SER A 342 9.29 22.16 -7.05
CA SER A 342 10.39 22.85 -6.36
C SER A 342 11.21 23.75 -7.30
N ARG A 343 11.40 23.37 -8.57
CA ARG A 343 12.05 24.25 -9.58
C ARG A 343 11.24 25.52 -9.80
N GLN A 344 9.92 25.40 -9.97
CA GLN A 344 9.02 26.55 -10.13
C GLN A 344 9.10 27.51 -8.92
N HIS A 345 9.11 26.96 -7.70
CA HIS A 345 9.24 27.76 -6.49
C HIS A 345 10.60 28.49 -6.38
N LEU A 346 11.67 27.89 -6.89
CA LEU A 346 13.02 28.45 -6.83
C LEU A 346 13.37 29.37 -8.01
N SER A 347 12.64 29.32 -9.11
CA SER A 347 12.84 30.25 -10.23
C SER A 347 12.67 31.70 -9.75
N MET A 348 13.60 32.56 -10.18
CA MET A 348 13.78 33.94 -9.69
C MET A 348 13.36 35.00 -10.69
N SER A 349 13.00 34.65 -11.94
CA SER A 349 12.85 35.64 -13.01
C SER A 349 11.63 35.43 -13.91
N ALA A 350 11.06 36.54 -14.38
CA ALA A 350 9.99 36.55 -15.38
C ALA A 350 10.44 36.05 -16.77
N SER A 351 11.74 35.79 -17.01
CA SER A 351 12.23 35.21 -18.28
C SER A 351 12.15 33.68 -18.33
N ASP A 352 11.78 33.02 -17.23
CA ASP A 352 11.67 31.56 -17.13
C ASP A 352 10.27 31.03 -17.51
N THR A 353 9.43 31.84 -18.17
CA THR A 353 8.05 31.47 -18.52
C THR A 353 7.97 30.15 -19.31
N MET A 354 8.93 29.92 -20.21
CA MET A 354 9.01 28.65 -20.97
C MET A 354 9.39 27.47 -20.08
N ALA A 355 10.29 27.66 -19.11
CA ALA A 355 10.66 26.61 -18.17
C ALA A 355 9.51 26.27 -17.20
N THR A 356 8.70 27.26 -16.82
CA THR A 356 7.50 27.04 -16.01
C THR A 356 6.41 26.29 -16.79
N GLU A 357 6.22 26.59 -18.08
CA GLU A 357 5.29 25.86 -18.95
C GLU A 357 5.72 24.40 -19.14
N ASP A 358 7.01 24.15 -19.35
CA ASP A 358 7.57 22.80 -19.43
C ASP A 358 7.39 22.02 -18.11
N ASP A 359 7.57 22.68 -16.96
CA ASP A 359 7.34 22.10 -15.65
C ASP A 359 5.85 21.78 -15.41
N GLU A 360 4.92 22.67 -15.78
CA GLU A 360 3.48 22.42 -15.69
C GLU A 360 3.04 21.25 -16.57
N ALA A 361 3.56 21.18 -17.80
CA ALA A 361 3.30 20.06 -18.69
C ALA A 361 3.85 18.74 -18.11
N CYS A 362 5.07 18.77 -17.58
CA CYS A 362 5.68 17.62 -16.89
C CYS A 362 4.81 17.15 -15.72
N ILE A 363 4.38 18.07 -14.84
CA ILE A 363 3.55 17.75 -13.67
C ILE A 363 2.26 17.05 -14.10
N ARG A 364 1.56 17.60 -15.09
CA ARG A 364 0.30 17.03 -15.60
C ARG A 364 0.53 15.64 -16.22
N ASP A 365 1.50 15.51 -17.10
CA ASP A 365 1.78 14.25 -17.80
C ASP A 365 2.18 13.15 -16.82
N LYS A 366 2.96 13.49 -15.79
CA LYS A 366 3.38 12.56 -14.74
C LYS A 366 2.24 12.21 -13.78
N ALA A 367 1.34 13.14 -13.47
CA ALA A 367 0.14 12.84 -12.69
C ALA A 367 -0.73 11.81 -13.42
N LEU A 368 -0.90 11.95 -14.74
CA LEU A 368 -1.58 10.96 -15.58
C LEU A 368 -0.82 9.64 -15.64
N GLU A 369 0.52 9.65 -15.68
CA GLU A 369 1.35 8.43 -15.64
C GLU A 369 1.14 7.66 -14.32
N VAL A 370 1.15 8.34 -13.17
CA VAL A 370 0.91 7.72 -11.85
C VAL A 370 -0.48 7.08 -11.79
N CYS A 371 -1.51 7.81 -12.24
CA CYS A 371 -2.88 7.30 -12.30
C CYS A 371 -3.02 6.14 -13.28
N GLY A 372 -2.37 6.22 -14.44
CA GLY A 372 -2.37 5.18 -15.47
C GLY A 372 -1.70 3.88 -15.02
N LEU A 373 -0.55 3.98 -14.35
CA LEU A 373 0.14 2.85 -13.71
C LEU A 373 -0.75 2.17 -12.67
N ALA A 374 -1.44 2.97 -11.84
CA ALA A 374 -2.34 2.48 -10.81
C ALA A 374 -3.55 1.76 -11.43
N TYR A 375 -4.24 2.39 -12.38
CA TYR A 375 -5.46 1.85 -12.99
C TYR A 375 -5.20 0.61 -13.84
N THR A 376 -4.09 0.62 -14.59
CA THR A 376 -3.81 -0.46 -15.55
C THR A 376 -3.53 -1.78 -14.85
N ASN A 377 -2.91 -1.75 -13.67
CA ASN A 377 -2.38 -2.94 -13.03
C ASN A 377 -3.20 -3.33 -11.79
N ASP A 378 -3.76 -4.54 -11.77
CA ASP A 378 -4.70 -4.98 -10.71
C ASP A 378 -4.03 -5.55 -9.46
N ASN A 379 -2.71 -5.42 -9.33
CA ASN A 379 -1.97 -5.92 -8.18
C ASN A 379 -2.29 -5.10 -6.90
N VAL A 380 -2.87 -5.75 -5.90
CA VAL A 380 -3.32 -5.10 -4.66
C VAL A 380 -2.17 -4.44 -3.89
N ALA A 381 -0.98 -5.05 -3.83
CA ALA A 381 0.18 -4.47 -3.14
C ALA A 381 0.62 -3.16 -3.81
N ALA A 382 0.63 -3.12 -5.14
CA ALA A 382 0.92 -1.90 -5.89
C ALA A 382 -0.16 -0.82 -5.65
N ARG A 383 -1.43 -1.20 -5.55
CA ARG A 383 -2.54 -0.26 -5.22
C ARG A 383 -2.37 0.35 -3.83
N VAL A 384 -2.03 -0.44 -2.82
CA VAL A 384 -1.74 0.05 -1.45
C VAL A 384 -0.62 1.09 -1.47
N ASN A 385 0.45 0.82 -2.22
CA ASN A 385 1.58 1.72 -2.37
C ASN A 385 1.24 3.02 -3.14
N ALA A 386 0.18 3.00 -3.94
CA ALA A 386 -0.22 4.12 -4.78
C ALA A 386 -1.08 5.17 -4.06
N PHE A 387 -1.67 4.88 -2.89
CA PHE A 387 -2.58 5.85 -2.23
C PHE A 387 -1.93 7.19 -1.92
N GLY A 388 -0.71 7.20 -1.38
CA GLY A 388 0.05 8.43 -1.13
C GLY A 388 0.34 9.21 -2.42
N PRO A 389 0.97 8.59 -3.44
CA PRO A 389 1.15 9.21 -4.74
C PRO A 389 -0.14 9.77 -5.34
N LEU A 390 -1.24 9.01 -5.34
CA LEU A 390 -2.53 9.42 -5.90
C LEU A 390 -3.15 10.60 -5.12
N ALA A 391 -3.07 10.58 -3.79
CA ALA A 391 -3.54 11.67 -2.95
C ALA A 391 -2.78 12.98 -3.20
N PHE A 392 -1.48 12.89 -3.51
CA PHE A 392 -0.67 14.04 -3.83
C PHE A 392 -0.85 14.51 -5.28
N CYS A 393 -0.57 13.64 -6.26
CA CYS A 393 -0.54 14.03 -7.67
C CYS A 393 -1.93 14.25 -8.27
N GLY A 394 -2.98 13.64 -7.70
CA GLY A 394 -4.36 13.82 -8.15
C GLY A 394 -4.82 15.28 -8.13
N ARG A 395 -4.19 16.10 -7.28
CA ARG A 395 -4.41 17.55 -7.20
C ARG A 395 -4.16 18.28 -8.51
N TYR A 396 -3.25 17.76 -9.35
CA TYR A 396 -2.84 18.37 -10.61
C TYR A 396 -3.66 17.86 -11.82
N LEU A 397 -4.72 17.08 -11.60
CA LEU A 397 -5.65 16.71 -12.66
C LEU A 397 -6.57 17.89 -13.00
N THR A 398 -6.62 18.24 -14.29
CA THR A 398 -7.42 19.36 -14.81
C THR A 398 -8.75 18.91 -15.39
N GLU A 399 -8.75 17.82 -16.16
CA GLU A 399 -9.95 17.32 -16.84
C GLU A 399 -10.92 16.64 -15.88
N GLU A 400 -12.21 16.95 -16.00
CA GLU A 400 -13.27 16.35 -15.19
C GLU A 400 -13.29 14.82 -15.32
N SER A 401 -13.07 14.29 -16.53
CA SER A 401 -13.02 12.84 -16.78
C SER A 401 -11.90 12.14 -15.99
N HIS A 402 -10.73 12.77 -15.86
CA HIS A 402 -9.63 12.25 -15.06
C HIS A 402 -9.92 12.34 -13.56
N ARG A 403 -10.54 13.44 -13.11
CA ARG A 403 -10.92 13.64 -11.71
C ARG A 403 -11.97 12.62 -11.26
N SER A 404 -13.03 12.44 -12.04
CA SER A 404 -14.04 11.40 -11.80
C SER A 404 -13.41 10.00 -11.86
N GLY A 405 -12.55 9.76 -12.85
CA GLY A 405 -11.80 8.51 -12.98
C GLY A 405 -10.93 8.18 -11.75
N LEU A 406 -10.28 9.19 -11.15
CA LEU A 406 -9.49 9.02 -9.94
C LEU A 406 -10.39 8.69 -8.74
N ILE A 407 -11.52 9.36 -8.58
CA ILE A 407 -12.48 9.08 -7.49
C ILE A 407 -12.98 7.63 -7.60
N ASP A 408 -13.43 7.22 -8.79
CA ASP A 408 -13.92 5.86 -9.03
C ASP A 408 -12.83 4.82 -8.75
N MET A 409 -11.59 5.09 -9.18
CA MET A 409 -10.44 4.23 -8.92
C MET A 409 -10.14 4.11 -7.42
N LEU A 410 -10.17 5.21 -6.66
CA LEU A 410 -9.97 5.18 -5.20
C LEU A 410 -11.05 4.37 -4.50
N LEU A 411 -12.32 4.52 -4.92
CA LEU A 411 -13.44 3.73 -4.40
C LEU A 411 -13.32 2.25 -4.74
N ASP A 412 -12.88 1.89 -5.95
CA ASP A 412 -12.60 0.48 -6.32
C ASP A 412 -11.46 -0.09 -5.46
N PHE A 413 -10.38 0.67 -5.29
CA PHE A 413 -9.21 0.21 -4.54
C PHE A 413 -9.51 0.04 -3.05
N ASN A 414 -10.46 0.79 -2.50
CA ASN A 414 -10.93 0.62 -1.13
C ASN A 414 -11.52 -0.78 -0.88
N ILE A 415 -12.12 -1.43 -1.88
CA ILE A 415 -12.80 -2.72 -1.70
C ILE A 415 -11.82 -3.81 -1.23
N PRO A 416 -10.71 -4.10 -1.95
CA PRO A 416 -9.76 -5.13 -1.53
C PRO A 416 -8.75 -4.68 -0.47
N THR A 417 -8.52 -3.37 -0.30
CA THR A 417 -7.48 -2.86 0.63
C THR A 417 -8.03 -2.32 1.94
N ARG A 418 -9.32 -1.97 1.97
CA ARG A 418 -9.97 -1.25 3.06
C ARG A 418 -9.32 0.11 3.40
N TRP A 419 -8.44 0.63 2.54
CA TRP A 419 -7.76 1.90 2.78
C TRP A 419 -8.76 3.04 2.96
N PRO A 420 -8.59 3.94 3.94
CA PRO A 420 -9.53 5.03 4.18
C PRO A 420 -9.44 6.10 3.08
N VAL A 421 -10.15 5.90 1.98
CA VAL A 421 -10.08 6.78 0.80
C VAL A 421 -10.95 8.03 0.92
N GLN A 422 -11.94 8.06 1.81
CA GLN A 422 -12.86 9.22 1.94
C GLN A 422 -12.13 10.52 2.29
N PRO A 423 -11.18 10.55 3.26
CA PRO A 423 -10.37 11.75 3.50
C PRO A 423 -9.54 12.21 2.29
N ILE A 424 -9.06 11.26 1.46
CA ILE A 424 -8.31 11.58 0.23
C ILE A 424 -9.23 12.23 -0.80
N ILE A 425 -10.40 11.63 -1.04
CA ILE A 425 -11.39 12.13 -2.00
C ILE A 425 -11.86 13.53 -1.60
N GLN A 426 -12.18 13.74 -0.32
CA GLN A 426 -12.62 15.03 0.18
C GLN A 426 -11.54 16.11 -0.03
N ASP A 427 -10.29 15.84 0.34
CA ASP A 427 -9.19 16.80 0.16
C ASP A 427 -8.93 17.14 -1.32
N LEU A 428 -9.04 16.16 -2.22
CA LEU A 428 -8.93 16.38 -3.66
C LEU A 428 -10.06 17.26 -4.20
N GLN A 429 -11.30 16.97 -3.81
CA GLN A 429 -12.47 17.75 -4.23
C GLN A 429 -12.42 19.19 -3.72
N GLU A 430 -12.08 19.39 -2.45
CA GLU A 430 -11.89 20.73 -1.86
C GLU A 430 -10.81 21.51 -2.62
N HIS A 431 -9.71 20.85 -3.00
CA HIS A 431 -8.67 21.49 -3.79
C HIS A 431 -9.12 21.89 -5.19
N TRP A 432 -9.75 20.99 -5.94
CA TRP A 432 -10.21 21.31 -7.29
C TRP A 432 -11.25 22.45 -7.27
N GLN A 433 -12.14 22.46 -6.28
CA GLN A 433 -13.11 23.55 -6.08
C GLN A 433 -12.42 24.89 -5.78
N SER A 434 -11.33 24.88 -5.00
CA SER A 434 -10.55 26.10 -4.69
C SER A 434 -9.84 26.70 -5.90
N ILE A 435 -9.53 25.90 -6.92
CA ILE A 435 -8.93 26.38 -8.17
C ILE A 435 -10.00 26.96 -9.11
N GLU A 436 -11.19 26.38 -9.11
CA GLU A 436 -12.31 26.80 -9.96
C GLU A 436 -13.03 28.05 -9.42
N ASN A 437 -13.01 28.25 -8.10
CA ASN A 437 -13.56 29.43 -7.42
C ASN A 437 -12.47 30.12 -6.57
N PRO A 438 -11.47 30.77 -7.20
CA PRO A 438 -10.27 31.29 -6.54
C PRO A 438 -10.50 32.50 -5.63
#